data_AF-A0A2E3PIZ7-F1
#
_entry.id   AF-A0A2E3PIZ7-F1
#
_cell.length_a   1.000
_cell.length_b   1.000
_cell.length_c   1.000
_cell.angle_alpha   90.00
_cell.angle_beta   90.00
_cell.angle_gamma   90.00
#
_symmetry.space_group_name_H-M   'P 1'
#
loop_
_entity.id
_entity.type
_entity.pdbx_description
1 polymer ?
#
loop_
_entity_poly.entity_id
_entity_poly.type
_entity_poly.pdbx_seq_one_letter_code
_entity_poly.pdbx_strand_id
1 'polypeptide(L)'
;MTPLHSGNDFTIFREYFDKKTGIGFDESKRYFVDKRILQRIQAAEGVFRSRSLQHVPARVKKRHFSEIAEGQFQISEDIREAVTLFQVNVANPDEARTLRGHDIVFCRNMLIYFDDRSRSLAVNALYAALNPGGFLFLGHSESTSRMSAMFTIRKFPDAIVYQRPLS
;
A
#
# COMPACT_ATOMS: atom_id res chain seq x y z
N MET A 1 -25.71 5.65 -9.24
CA MET A 1 -24.32 5.44 -8.78
C MET A 1 -23.74 4.35 -9.67
N THR A 2 -23.05 4.73 -10.74
CA THR A 2 -22.74 3.83 -11.87
C THR A 2 -21.24 3.54 -11.86
N PRO A 3 -20.79 2.28 -11.84
CA PRO A 3 -19.36 1.97 -11.79
C PRO A 3 -18.67 2.31 -13.12
N LEU A 4 -17.56 3.03 -13.03
CA LEU A 4 -16.65 3.38 -14.12
C LEU A 4 -15.74 2.20 -14.45
N HIS A 5 -16.30 1.20 -15.14
CA HIS A 5 -15.73 0.20 -16.06
C HIS A 5 -16.93 -0.69 -16.38
N SER A 6 -17.36 -0.77 -17.65
CA SER A 6 -18.54 -1.55 -18.02
C SER A 6 -18.45 -2.93 -17.38
N GLY A 7 -19.47 -3.38 -16.64
CA GLY A 7 -19.50 -4.72 -16.02
C GLY A 7 -19.24 -5.86 -17.02
N ASN A 8 -19.32 -5.54 -18.30
CA ASN A 8 -18.88 -6.35 -19.44
C ASN A 8 -17.37 -6.67 -19.44
N ASP A 9 -16.49 -5.72 -19.14
CA ASP A 9 -15.03 -5.92 -19.21
C ASP A 9 -14.53 -6.86 -18.10
N PHE A 10 -15.11 -6.72 -16.91
CA PHE A 10 -14.82 -7.61 -15.79
C PHE A 10 -15.33 -9.04 -16.05
N THR A 11 -16.50 -9.17 -16.68
CA THR A 11 -17.04 -10.45 -17.11
C THR A 11 -16.13 -11.14 -18.14
N ILE A 12 -15.68 -10.39 -19.15
CA ILE A 12 -14.78 -10.90 -20.19
C ILE A 12 -13.43 -11.34 -19.60
N PHE A 13 -12.86 -10.53 -18.70
CA PHE A 13 -11.61 -10.89 -18.01
C PHE A 13 -11.76 -12.15 -17.16
N ARG A 14 -12.84 -12.26 -16.39
CA ARG A 14 -13.15 -13.43 -15.57
C ARG A 14 -13.24 -14.70 -16.42
N GLU A 15 -13.98 -14.65 -17.52
CA GLU A 15 -14.15 -15.78 -18.43
C GLU A 15 -12.82 -16.17 -19.10
N TYR A 16 -12.03 -15.19 -19.52
CA TYR A 16 -10.69 -15.44 -20.08
C TYR A 16 -9.75 -16.10 -19.06
N PHE A 17 -9.71 -15.57 -17.84
CA PHE A 17 -8.83 -16.04 -16.78
C PHE A 17 -9.20 -17.46 -16.33
N ASP A 18 -10.49 -17.74 -16.17
CA ASP A 18 -10.99 -19.09 -15.85
C ASP A 18 -10.63 -20.08 -16.96
N LYS A 19 -10.87 -19.73 -18.22
CA LYS A 19 -10.57 -20.60 -19.38
C LYS A 19 -9.07 -20.90 -19.54
N LYS A 20 -8.19 -19.99 -19.13
CA LYS A 20 -6.73 -20.14 -19.27
C LYS A 20 -6.05 -20.76 -18.07
N THR A 21 -6.59 -20.57 -16.87
CA THR A 21 -5.93 -20.96 -15.62
C THR A 21 -6.68 -22.02 -14.83
N GLY A 22 -7.97 -22.25 -15.12
CA GLY A 22 -8.87 -23.09 -14.33
C GLY A 22 -9.27 -22.45 -12.98
N ILE A 23 -8.95 -21.18 -12.77
CA ILE A 23 -9.23 -20.45 -11.53
C ILE A 23 -10.41 -19.49 -11.78
N GLY A 24 -11.60 -19.83 -11.29
CA GLY A 24 -12.75 -18.94 -11.38
C GLY A 24 -12.56 -17.68 -10.54
N PHE A 25 -12.43 -16.49 -11.15
CA PHE A 25 -12.26 -15.22 -10.43
C PHE A 25 -13.61 -14.48 -10.29
N ASP A 26 -14.45 -14.90 -9.35
CA ASP A 26 -15.77 -14.31 -9.14
C ASP A 26 -15.75 -13.06 -8.22
N GLU A 27 -16.86 -12.31 -8.18
CA GLU A 27 -17.03 -11.17 -7.26
C GLU A 27 -16.93 -11.59 -5.77
N SER A 28 -17.22 -12.85 -5.45
CA SER A 28 -17.09 -13.37 -4.09
C SER A 28 -15.62 -13.39 -3.63
N LYS A 29 -14.67 -13.64 -4.54
CA LYS A 29 -13.23 -13.56 -4.24
C LYS A 29 -12.78 -12.15 -3.88
N ARG A 30 -13.34 -11.11 -4.52
CA ARG A 30 -13.11 -9.72 -4.12
C ARG A 30 -13.64 -9.47 -2.71
N TYR A 31 -14.87 -9.92 -2.42
CA TYR A 31 -15.46 -9.83 -1.09
C TYR A 31 -14.59 -10.50 -0.02
N PHE A 32 -14.01 -11.67 -0.30
CA PHE A 32 -13.12 -12.35 0.65
C PHE A 32 -11.82 -11.57 0.92
N VAL A 33 -11.24 -10.92 -0.09
CA VAL A 33 -10.06 -10.06 0.10
C VAL A 33 -10.41 -8.86 0.96
N ASP A 34 -11.48 -8.14 0.62
CA ASP A 34 -11.92 -6.94 1.35
C ASP A 34 -12.27 -7.29 2.80
N LYS A 35 -13.05 -8.36 3.02
CA LYS A 35 -13.39 -8.84 4.36
C LYS A 35 -12.16 -9.21 5.18
N ARG A 36 -11.18 -9.88 4.56
CA ARG A 36 -9.94 -10.28 5.25
C ARG A 36 -9.07 -9.07 5.62
N ILE A 37 -9.07 -8.02 4.81
CA ILE A 37 -8.38 -6.75 5.13
C ILE A 37 -9.02 -6.12 6.35
N LEU A 38 -10.36 -5.96 6.36
CA LEU A 38 -11.08 -5.37 7.49
C LEU A 38 -10.89 -6.17 8.78
N GLN A 39 -10.97 -7.50 8.71
CA GLN A 39 -10.70 -8.37 9.86
C GLN A 39 -9.28 -8.19 10.40
N ARG A 40 -8.29 -8.02 9.52
CA ARG A 40 -6.90 -7.78 9.93
C ARG A 40 -6.70 -6.41 10.55
N ILE A 41 -7.37 -5.39 10.03
CA ILE A 41 -7.35 -4.04 10.62
C ILE A 41 -7.96 -4.08 12.02
N GLN A 42 -9.11 -4.73 12.20
CA GLN A 42 -9.78 -4.86 13.49
C GLN A 42 -8.97 -5.66 14.51
N ALA A 43 -8.24 -6.68 14.07
CA ALA A 43 -7.39 -7.52 14.92
C ALA A 43 -5.97 -6.97 15.11
N ALA A 44 -5.63 -5.80 14.55
CA ALA A 44 -4.29 -5.24 14.62
C ALA A 44 -4.01 -4.59 15.98
N GLU A 45 -3.61 -5.40 16.97
CA GLU A 45 -3.33 -4.94 18.34
C GLU A 45 -1.86 -4.55 18.57
N GLY A 46 -1.06 -4.45 17.50
CA GLY A 46 0.36 -4.15 17.59
C GLY A 46 1.21 -5.29 18.18
N VAL A 47 0.74 -6.54 18.08
CA VAL A 47 1.45 -7.74 18.54
C VAL A 47 2.20 -8.42 17.40
N PHE A 48 3.47 -8.73 17.63
CA PHE A 48 4.41 -9.28 16.66
C PHE A 48 5.09 -10.53 17.21
N ARG A 49 5.41 -11.48 16.33
CA ARG A 49 6.22 -12.66 16.68
C ARG A 49 7.71 -12.32 16.62
N SER A 50 8.55 -13.06 17.35
CA SER A 50 10.02 -12.94 17.29
C SER A 50 10.58 -12.83 15.87
N ARG A 51 10.08 -13.65 14.95
CA ARG A 51 10.52 -13.67 13.54
C ARG A 51 10.26 -12.34 12.82
N SER A 52 9.16 -11.66 13.12
CA SER A 52 8.85 -10.35 12.52
C SER A 52 9.81 -9.26 12.98
N LEU A 53 10.48 -9.46 14.13
CA LEU A 53 11.41 -8.51 14.73
C LEU A 53 12.89 -8.85 14.48
N GLN A 54 13.18 -9.87 13.67
CA GLN A 54 14.55 -10.39 13.48
C GLN A 54 15.54 -9.36 12.90
N HIS A 55 15.04 -8.36 12.16
CA HIS A 55 15.84 -7.28 11.58
C HIS A 55 15.68 -5.94 12.31
N VAL A 56 14.90 -5.91 13.40
CA VAL A 56 14.75 -4.69 14.22
C VAL A 56 15.99 -4.58 15.12
N PRO A 57 16.73 -3.45 15.09
CA PRO A 57 17.91 -3.28 15.93
C PRO A 57 17.58 -3.50 17.41
N ALA A 58 18.46 -4.18 18.15
CA ALA A 58 18.22 -4.56 19.54
C ALA A 58 17.85 -3.36 20.44
N ARG A 59 18.48 -2.19 20.21
CA ARG A 59 18.16 -0.94 20.91
C ARG A 59 16.72 -0.48 20.67
N VAL A 60 16.24 -0.58 19.43
CA VAL A 60 14.86 -0.20 19.05
C VAL A 60 13.89 -1.21 19.65
N LYS A 61 14.19 -2.52 19.53
CA LYS A 61 13.37 -3.59 20.12
C LYS A 61 13.20 -3.37 21.63
N LYS A 62 14.30 -3.14 22.36
CA LYS A 62 14.27 -2.90 23.81
C LYS A 62 13.49 -1.64 24.20
N ARG A 63 13.52 -0.59 23.38
CA ARG A 63 12.85 0.68 23.69
C ARG A 63 11.35 0.66 23.42
N HIS A 64 10.94 -0.04 22.37
CA HIS A 64 9.58 0.10 21.82
C HIS A 64 8.77 -1.19 21.85
N PHE A 65 9.32 -2.31 22.31
CA PHE A 65 8.60 -3.57 22.39
C PHE A 65 8.73 -4.19 23.77
N SER A 66 7.62 -4.73 24.25
CA SER A 66 7.53 -5.53 25.48
C SER A 66 7.13 -6.95 25.12
N GLU A 67 7.79 -7.95 25.71
CA GLU A 67 7.37 -9.34 25.57
C GLU A 67 6.15 -9.58 26.47
N ILE A 68 5.03 -10.00 25.86
CA ILE A 68 3.76 -10.22 26.56
C ILE A 68 3.44 -11.70 26.76
N ALA A 69 4.09 -12.56 25.96
CA ALA A 69 4.06 -14.01 26.06
C ALA A 69 5.30 -14.55 25.33
N GLU A 70 5.62 -15.84 25.51
CA GLU A 70 6.79 -16.45 24.88
C GLU A 70 6.83 -16.20 23.36
N GLY A 71 7.83 -15.43 22.92
CA GLY A 71 8.03 -15.11 21.51
C GLY A 71 6.99 -14.15 20.90
N GLN A 72 6.15 -13.50 21.72
CA GLN A 72 5.18 -12.49 21.33
C GLN A 72 5.51 -11.13 21.97
N PHE A 73 5.64 -10.12 21.13
CA PHE A 73 6.07 -8.79 21.51
C PHE A 73 4.99 -7.78 21.11
N GLN A 74 4.58 -6.93 22.05
CA GLN A 74 3.68 -5.82 21.75
C GLN A 74 4.47 -4.53 21.60
N ILE A 75 4.15 -3.74 20.58
CA ILE A 75 4.73 -2.41 20.39
C ILE A 75 4.12 -1.41 21.37
N SER A 76 4.93 -0.44 21.79
CA SER A 76 4.55 0.57 22.78
C SER A 76 3.30 1.34 22.39
N GLU A 77 2.52 1.74 23.39
CA GLU A 77 1.22 2.38 23.23
C GLU A 77 1.28 3.69 22.45
N ASP A 78 2.30 4.52 22.71
CA ASP A 78 2.56 5.77 21.99
C ASP A 78 2.67 5.56 20.46
N ILE A 79 3.29 4.47 20.01
CA ILE A 79 3.36 4.14 18.58
C ILE A 79 2.03 3.60 18.08
N ARG A 80 1.31 2.78 18.87
CA ARG A 80 -0.01 2.25 18.46
C ARG A 80 -1.00 3.39 18.24
N GLU A 81 -1.05 4.35 19.15
CA GLU A 81 -1.95 5.50 19.07
C GLU A 81 -1.60 6.45 17.91
N ALA A 82 -0.33 6.50 17.50
CA ALA A 82 0.11 7.28 16.34
C ALA A 82 -0.25 6.64 14.99
N VAL A 83 -0.77 5.41 14.96
CA VAL A 83 -1.06 4.66 13.74
C VAL A 83 -2.56 4.53 13.53
N THR A 84 -3.06 5.08 12.43
CA THR A 84 -4.42 4.83 11.94
C THR A 84 -4.39 3.83 10.79
N LEU A 85 -5.14 2.75 10.91
CA LEU A 85 -5.30 1.74 9.86
C LEU A 85 -6.67 1.90 9.20
N PHE A 86 -6.68 1.97 7.87
CA PHE A 86 -7.90 2.08 7.09
C PHE A 86 -7.71 1.44 5.72
N GLN A 87 -8.81 1.12 5.06
CA GLN A 87 -8.83 0.53 3.72
C GLN A 87 -9.11 1.61 2.68
N VAL A 88 -8.28 1.68 1.64
CA VAL A 88 -8.50 2.49 0.44
C VAL A 88 -7.99 1.74 -0.79
N ASN A 89 -8.79 1.76 -1.87
CA ASN A 89 -8.30 1.42 -3.20
C ASN A 89 -7.66 2.65 -3.86
N VAL A 90 -6.33 2.67 -3.93
CA VAL A 90 -5.56 3.80 -4.50
C VAL A 90 -5.80 3.98 -6.02
N ALA A 91 -6.24 2.95 -6.73
CA ALA A 91 -6.59 3.04 -8.15
C ALA A 91 -8.03 3.51 -8.39
N ASN A 92 -8.84 3.66 -7.33
CA ASN A 92 -10.16 4.27 -7.40
C ASN A 92 -10.06 5.78 -7.09
N PRO A 93 -10.33 6.67 -8.07
CA PRO A 93 -10.21 8.12 -7.88
C PRO A 93 -11.09 8.69 -6.77
N ASP A 94 -12.28 8.12 -6.52
CA ASP A 94 -13.19 8.62 -5.49
C ASP A 94 -12.66 8.29 -4.09
N GLU A 95 -12.20 7.07 -3.87
CA GLU A 95 -11.61 6.64 -2.60
C GLU A 95 -10.28 7.35 -2.34
N ALA A 96 -9.41 7.42 -3.36
CA ALA A 96 -8.09 8.01 -3.25
C ALA A 96 -8.09 9.53 -3.02
N ARG A 97 -9.21 10.23 -3.21
CA ARG A 97 -9.34 11.65 -2.83
C ARG A 97 -9.17 11.89 -1.33
N THR A 98 -9.42 10.88 -0.51
CA THR A 98 -9.27 10.96 0.95
C THR A 98 -7.81 10.99 1.40
N LEU A 99 -6.89 10.48 0.58
CA LEU A 99 -5.45 10.47 0.87
C LEU A 99 -4.84 11.83 0.55
N ARG A 100 -4.65 12.72 1.51
CA ARG A 100 -4.07 14.06 1.31
C ARG A 100 -3.25 14.50 2.53
N GLY A 101 -2.33 15.44 2.32
CA GLY A 101 -1.63 16.11 3.42
C GLY A 101 -0.43 15.36 3.96
N HIS A 102 0.15 14.43 3.20
CA HIS A 102 1.27 13.60 3.67
C HIS A 102 2.63 14.14 3.22
N ASP A 103 3.59 14.23 4.13
CA ASP A 103 4.96 14.62 3.75
C ASP A 103 5.75 13.44 3.18
N ILE A 104 5.41 12.21 3.59
CA ILE A 104 6.07 10.98 3.16
C ILE A 104 5.03 9.91 2.88
N VAL A 105 5.19 9.21 1.76
CA VAL A 105 4.39 8.05 1.38
C VAL A 105 5.31 6.88 1.04
N PHE A 106 5.05 5.73 1.64
CA PHE A 106 5.70 4.47 1.28
C PHE A 106 4.74 3.61 0.47
N CYS A 107 5.11 3.29 -0.77
CA CYS A 107 4.36 2.43 -1.67
C CYS A 107 5.30 1.33 -2.19
N ARG A 108 5.51 0.29 -1.37
CA ARG A 108 6.48 -0.77 -1.66
C ARG A 108 5.78 -2.08 -2.01
N ASN A 109 6.25 -2.74 -3.06
CA ASN A 109 5.81 -4.04 -3.57
C ASN A 109 4.30 -4.10 -3.87
N MET A 110 3.73 -3.03 -4.42
CA MET A 110 2.31 -2.93 -4.76
C MET A 110 2.07 -2.58 -6.24
N LEU A 111 2.80 -1.63 -6.81
CA LEU A 111 2.54 -1.13 -8.18
C LEU A 111 2.86 -2.16 -9.27
N ILE A 112 3.67 -3.18 -8.94
CA ILE A 112 3.99 -4.30 -9.83
C ILE A 112 2.80 -5.20 -10.15
N TYR A 113 1.73 -5.15 -9.34
CA TYR A 113 0.52 -5.94 -9.57
C TYR A 113 -0.53 -5.23 -10.43
N PHE A 114 -0.30 -3.96 -10.80
CA PHE A 114 -1.24 -3.17 -11.59
C PHE A 114 -0.93 -3.22 -13.09
N ASP A 115 -2.00 -3.24 -13.89
CA ASP A 115 -1.92 -2.91 -15.31
C ASP A 115 -1.57 -1.43 -15.51
N ASP A 116 -1.30 -1.02 -16.76
CA ASP A 116 -0.87 0.35 -17.06
C ASP A 116 -1.88 1.42 -16.64
N ARG A 117 -3.17 1.14 -16.77
CA ARG A 117 -4.25 2.08 -16.43
C ARG A 117 -4.34 2.26 -14.92
N SER A 118 -4.47 1.16 -14.18
CA SER A 118 -4.59 1.14 -12.72
C SER A 118 -3.34 1.69 -12.06
N ARG A 119 -2.16 1.39 -12.61
CA ARG A 119 -0.89 1.96 -12.18
C ARG A 119 -0.89 3.48 -12.36
N SER A 120 -1.32 3.99 -13.51
CA SER A 120 -1.38 5.44 -13.75
C SER A 120 -2.33 6.15 -12.78
N LEU A 121 -3.50 5.56 -12.51
CA LEU A 121 -4.45 6.09 -11.51
C LEU A 121 -3.86 6.12 -10.10
N ALA A 122 -3.25 5.01 -9.67
CA ALA A 122 -2.64 4.89 -8.36
C ALA A 122 -1.50 5.89 -8.16
N VAL A 123 -0.67 6.06 -9.17
CA VAL A 123 0.44 7.02 -9.17
C VAL A 123 -0.05 8.45 -9.03
N ASN A 124 -1.09 8.83 -9.78
CA ASN A 124 -1.68 10.17 -9.68
C ASN A 124 -2.28 10.41 -8.30
N ALA A 125 -2.92 9.40 -7.72
CA ALA A 125 -3.41 9.43 -6.35
C ALA A 125 -2.27 9.65 -5.34
N LEU A 126 -1.17 8.90 -5.45
CA LEU A 126 0.00 9.04 -4.56
C LEU A 126 0.65 10.42 -4.70
N TYR A 127 0.75 10.96 -5.92
CA TYR A 127 1.23 12.32 -6.16
C TYR A 127 0.32 13.36 -5.47
N ALA A 128 -0.99 13.25 -5.67
CA ALA A 128 -1.96 14.16 -5.07
C ALA A 128 -2.00 14.07 -3.53
N ALA A 129 -1.69 12.90 -2.98
CA ALA A 129 -1.64 12.66 -1.54
C ALA A 129 -0.48 13.37 -0.83
N LEU A 130 0.62 13.62 -1.55
CA LEU A 130 1.80 14.26 -1.02
C LEU A 130 1.63 15.78 -0.90
N ASN A 131 2.16 16.39 0.15
CA ASN A 131 2.39 17.84 0.19
C ASN A 131 3.44 18.24 -0.86
N PRO A 132 3.43 19.49 -1.36
CA PRO A 132 4.56 20.02 -2.14
C PRO A 132 5.89 19.79 -1.41
N GLY A 133 6.89 19.25 -2.11
CA GLY A 133 8.17 18.86 -1.51
C GLY A 133 8.20 17.49 -0.82
N GLY A 134 7.06 16.81 -0.66
CA GLY A 134 6.95 15.49 -0.03
C GLY A 134 7.58 14.36 -0.85
N PHE A 135 7.81 13.22 -0.20
CA PHE A 135 8.59 12.10 -0.77
C PHE A 135 7.79 10.80 -0.91
N LEU A 136 7.87 10.19 -2.08
CA LEU A 136 7.39 8.85 -2.37
C LEU A 136 8.57 7.86 -2.41
N PHE A 137 8.45 6.80 -1.60
CA PHE A 137 9.38 5.68 -1.54
C PHE A 137 8.77 4.43 -2.18
N LEU A 138 9.47 3.86 -3.16
CA LEU A 138 9.05 2.65 -3.86
C LEU A 138 9.94 1.45 -3.49
N GLY A 139 9.48 0.23 -3.80
CA GLY A 139 10.27 -0.99 -3.71
C GLY A 139 11.37 -1.06 -4.79
N HIS A 140 12.36 -1.94 -4.61
CA HIS A 140 13.55 -1.98 -5.47
C HIS A 140 13.23 -2.31 -6.93
N SER A 141 12.24 -3.18 -7.17
CA SER A 141 11.80 -3.58 -8.51
C SER A 141 10.74 -2.64 -9.09
N GLU A 142 10.34 -1.61 -8.35
CA GLU A 142 9.28 -0.68 -8.72
C GLU A 142 9.90 0.59 -9.28
N SER A 143 10.27 0.49 -10.56
CA SER A 143 10.75 1.64 -11.31
C SER A 143 9.61 2.26 -12.08
N THR A 144 9.57 3.57 -12.04
CA THR A 144 8.50 4.35 -12.64
C THR A 144 9.08 5.26 -13.69
N SER A 145 9.74 4.65 -14.68
CA SER A 145 10.30 5.35 -15.84
C SER A 145 9.29 6.30 -16.51
N ARG A 146 7.99 5.99 -16.42
CA ARG A 146 6.86 6.83 -16.89
C ARG A 146 6.35 7.89 -15.89
N MET A 147 6.77 7.86 -14.62
CA MET A 147 6.42 8.86 -13.58
C MET A 147 7.41 10.03 -13.48
N SER A 148 8.56 9.91 -14.15
CA SER A 148 9.64 10.91 -14.11
C SER A 148 9.17 12.33 -14.48
N ALA A 149 8.07 12.47 -15.23
CA ALA A 149 7.50 13.78 -15.57
C ALA A 149 6.84 14.51 -14.38
N MET A 150 6.34 13.78 -13.37
CA MET A 150 5.62 14.38 -12.23
C MET A 150 6.52 14.55 -11.00
N PHE A 151 7.57 13.74 -10.87
CA PHE A 151 8.41 13.71 -9.68
C PHE A 151 9.84 14.13 -10.00
N THR A 152 10.43 14.91 -9.09
CA THR A 152 11.87 15.12 -9.07
C THR A 152 12.56 13.90 -8.46
N ILE A 153 13.38 13.19 -9.24
CA ILE A 153 14.12 12.02 -8.76
C ILE A 153 15.26 12.50 -7.85
N ARG A 154 15.30 11.97 -6.62
CA ARG A 154 16.41 12.17 -5.68
C ARG A 154 17.13 10.85 -5.45
N LYS A 155 18.44 10.85 -5.67
CA LYS A 155 19.30 9.68 -5.49
C LYS A 155 20.04 9.81 -4.16
N PHE A 156 19.91 8.78 -3.35
CA PHE A 156 20.68 8.54 -2.13
C PHE A 156 21.60 7.34 -2.38
N PRO A 157 22.66 7.13 -1.57
CA PRO A 157 23.59 6.02 -1.76
C PRO A 157 22.90 4.66 -1.92
N ASP A 158 21.85 4.41 -1.12
CA ASP A 158 21.16 3.12 -1.07
C ASP A 158 19.71 3.17 -1.58
N ALA A 159 19.26 4.30 -2.14
CA ALA A 159 17.86 4.46 -2.52
C ALA A 159 17.64 5.50 -3.62
N ILE A 160 16.59 5.28 -4.41
CA ILE A 160 16.00 6.30 -5.27
C ILE A 160 14.64 6.65 -4.68
N VAL A 161 14.40 7.94 -4.49
CA VAL A 161 13.12 8.46 -3.98
C VAL A 161 12.57 9.52 -4.93
N TYR A 162 11.25 9.66 -4.94
CA TYR A 162 10.53 10.52 -5.87
C TYR A 162 9.93 11.69 -5.09
N GLN A 163 10.44 12.89 -5.30
CA GLN A 163 9.98 14.09 -4.60
C GLN A 163 8.92 14.80 -5.42
N ARG A 164 7.76 15.10 -4.81
CA ARG A 164 6.78 16.02 -5.39
C ARG A 164 7.43 17.41 -5.48
N PRO A 165 7.40 18.10 -6.65
CA PRO A 165 7.92 19.45 -6.75
C PRO A 165 7.31 20.41 -5.72
N LEU A 166 8.04 21.47 -5.39
CA LEU A 166 7.57 22.51 -4.44
C LEU A 166 6.48 23.41 -5.06
N SER A 167 6.35 23.39 -6.39
CA SER A 167 5.45 24.22 -7.21
C SER A 167 4.61 23.35 -8.14
#